data_AF-A0A351A602-F1
#
_entry.id   AF-A0A351A602-F1
#
_cell.length_a   1.000
_cell.length_b   1.000
_cell.length_c   1.000
_cell.angle_alpha   90.00
_cell.angle_beta   90.00
_cell.angle_gamma   90.00
#
_symmetry.space_group_name_H-M   'P 1'
#
loop_
_entity.id
_entity.type
_entity.pdbx_description
1 polymer ?
#
loop_
_entity_poly.entity_id
_entity_poly.type
_entity_poly.pdbx_seq_one_letter_code
_entity_poly.pdbx_strand_id
1 'polypeptide(L)'
;METLTLLAQGFAVAATPENLMIALIGCFLGTVVGLLPGLGPINGVAILLPIAFAMKLPPESALILLCAVYAGCEYGGRISAILLNVPGDAGAVMTTLDGYPLAKKGLAGPALSMSAVASFTGAMVATL
;
A
#
# COMPACT_ATOMS: atom_id res chain seq x y z
N MET A 1 -0.22 -6.09 33.13
CA MET A 1 0.92 -5.18 32.89
C MET A 1 1.86 -5.72 31.81
N GLU A 2 2.14 -7.02 31.78
CA GLU A 2 3.02 -7.65 30.77
C GLU A 2 2.60 -7.43 29.31
N THR A 3 1.30 -7.51 29.00
CA THR A 3 0.77 -7.26 27.63
C THR A 3 1.03 -5.84 27.14
N LEU A 4 0.94 -4.85 28.02
CA LEU A 4 1.24 -3.44 27.69
C LEU A 4 2.74 -3.26 27.39
N THR A 5 3.60 -3.98 28.11
CA THR A 5 5.05 -3.98 27.87
C THR A 5 5.38 -4.60 26.50
N LEU A 6 4.77 -5.74 26.16
CA LEU A 6 4.95 -6.38 24.85
C LEU A 6 4.48 -5.48 23.70
N LEU A 7 3.35 -4.79 23.88
CA LEU A 7 2.83 -3.84 22.90
C LEU A 7 3.80 -2.66 22.70
N ALA A 8 4.26 -2.05 23.80
CA ALA A 8 5.23 -0.95 23.77
C ALA A 8 6.54 -1.37 23.08
N GLN A 9 6.98 -2.61 23.30
CA GLN A 9 8.17 -3.17 22.66
C GLN A 9 7.98 -3.34 21.15
N GLY A 10 6.80 -3.78 20.70
CA GLY A 10 6.45 -3.85 19.28
C GLY A 10 6.52 -2.48 18.59
N PHE A 11 5.97 -1.43 19.21
CA PHE A 11 6.09 -0.06 18.71
C PHE A 11 7.54 0.42 18.66
N ALA A 12 8.35 0.08 19.68
CA ALA A 12 9.77 0.44 19.70
C ALA A 12 10.54 -0.21 18.55
N VAL A 13 10.26 -1.48 18.24
CA VAL A 13 10.86 -2.20 17.10
C VAL A 13 10.42 -1.59 15.78
N ALA A 14 9.12 -1.31 15.61
CA ALA A 14 8.58 -0.72 14.38
C ALA A 14 9.13 0.70 14.12
N ALA A 15 9.40 1.47 15.17
CA ALA A 15 9.94 2.82 15.08
C ALA A 15 11.46 2.88 14.84
N THR A 16 12.14 1.74 14.73
CA THR A 16 13.58 1.72 14.40
C THR A 16 13.81 2.24 12.98
N PRO A 17 14.91 2.99 12.73
CA PRO A 17 15.20 3.54 11.40
C PRO A 17 15.27 2.48 10.29
N GLU A 18 15.79 1.30 10.60
CA GLU A 18 15.88 0.17 9.68
C GLU A 18 14.49 -0.29 9.23
N ASN A 19 13.57 -0.53 10.18
CA ASN A 19 12.21 -0.96 9.87
C ASN A 19 11.41 0.13 9.14
N LEU A 20 11.64 1.40 9.44
CA LEU A 20 11.04 2.51 8.70
C LEU A 20 11.54 2.57 7.25
N MET A 21 12.84 2.32 7.01
CA MET A 21 13.41 2.22 5.67
C MET A 21 12.83 1.04 4.90
N ILE A 22 12.71 -0.12 5.55
CA ILE A 22 12.11 -1.32 4.96
C ILE A 22 10.63 -1.07 4.62
N ALA A 23 9.89 -0.41 5.50
CA ALA A 23 8.50 -0.01 5.23
C ALA A 23 8.41 0.94 4.04
N LEU A 24 9.32 1.92 3.93
CA LEU A 24 9.36 2.86 2.80
C LEU A 24 9.63 2.13 1.47
N ILE A 25 10.61 1.23 1.46
CA ILE A 25 10.92 0.39 0.29
C ILE A 25 9.73 -0.53 -0.05
N GLY A 26 9.13 -1.16 0.95
CA GLY A 26 7.96 -2.01 0.80
C GLY A 26 6.77 -1.26 0.20
N CYS A 27 6.47 -0.06 0.70
CA CYS A 27 5.43 0.80 0.14
C CYS A 27 5.74 1.15 -1.33
N PHE A 28 6.98 1.54 -1.64
CA PHE A 28 7.37 1.88 -3.00
C PHE A 28 7.22 0.68 -3.95
N LEU A 29 7.76 -0.48 -3.58
CA LEU A 29 7.61 -1.71 -4.34
C LEU A 29 6.15 -2.12 -4.48
N GLY A 30 5.37 -2.01 -3.40
CA GLY A 30 3.93 -2.26 -3.40
C GLY A 30 3.20 -1.35 -4.39
N THR A 31 3.48 -0.05 -4.41
CA THR A 31 2.87 0.87 -5.38
C THR A 31 3.26 0.52 -6.82
N VAL A 32 4.52 0.12 -7.06
CA VAL A 32 5.00 -0.32 -8.37
C VAL A 32 4.36 -1.64 -8.82
N VAL A 33 4.09 -2.56 -7.91
CA VAL A 33 3.37 -3.80 -8.23
C VAL A 33 1.88 -3.51 -8.41
N GLY A 34 1.31 -2.63 -7.58
CA GLY A 34 -0.10 -2.28 -7.60
C GLY A 34 -0.53 -1.51 -8.86
N LEU A 35 0.36 -0.73 -9.49
CA LEU A 35 0.04 -0.06 -10.76
C LEU A 35 -0.19 -1.05 -11.91
N LEU A 36 0.23 -2.31 -11.77
CA LEU A 36 0.00 -3.34 -12.77
C LEU A 36 -1.46 -3.81 -12.68
N PRO A 37 -2.24 -3.66 -13.77
CA PRO A 37 -3.67 -3.96 -13.75
C PRO A 37 -3.94 -5.44 -13.44
N GLY A 38 -4.91 -5.70 -12.58
CA GLY A 38 -5.38 -7.05 -12.25
C GLY A 38 -4.50 -7.87 -11.29
N LEU A 39 -3.41 -7.32 -10.76
CA LEU A 39 -2.62 -8.01 -9.73
C LEU A 39 -3.25 -7.86 -8.34
N GLY A 40 -3.72 -6.67 -7.95
CA GLY A 40 -4.29 -6.45 -6.63
C GLY A 40 -3.30 -6.68 -5.47
N PRO A 41 -3.70 -6.37 -4.22
CA PRO A 41 -2.79 -6.35 -3.09
C PRO A 41 -2.37 -7.75 -2.62
N ILE A 42 -3.28 -8.74 -2.67
CA ILE A 42 -3.00 -10.12 -2.25
C ILE A 42 -1.90 -10.75 -3.12
N ASN A 43 -1.97 -10.57 -4.45
CA ASN A 43 -0.93 -11.12 -5.33
C ASN A 43 0.39 -10.37 -5.17
N GLY A 44 0.36 -9.06 -4.91
CA GLY A 44 1.59 -8.29 -4.64
C GLY A 44 2.33 -8.79 -3.40
N VAL A 45 1.62 -9.10 -2.32
CA VAL A 45 2.19 -9.72 -1.12
C VAL A 45 2.72 -11.12 -1.43
N ALA A 46 1.97 -11.94 -2.18
CA ALA A 46 2.40 -13.29 -2.55
C ALA A 46 3.69 -13.30 -3.40
N ILE A 47 3.88 -12.32 -4.29
CA ILE A 47 5.08 -12.18 -5.13
C ILE A 47 6.30 -11.77 -4.29
N LEU A 48 6.12 -10.89 -3.30
CA LEU A 48 7.23 -10.39 -2.47
C LEU A 48 7.55 -11.28 -1.27
N LEU A 49 6.67 -12.21 -0.90
CA LEU A 49 6.91 -13.14 0.21
C LEU A 49 8.17 -14.01 0.01
N PRO A 50 8.41 -14.65 -1.15
CA PRO A 50 9.67 -15.37 -1.39
C PRO A 50 10.90 -14.47 -1.30
N ILE A 51 10.80 -13.22 -1.74
CA ILE A 51 11.90 -12.25 -1.71
C ILE A 51 12.21 -11.85 -0.27
N ALA A 52 11.18 -11.62 0.56
CA ALA A 52 11.34 -11.33 1.99
C ALA A 52 12.10 -12.46 2.72
N PHE A 53 11.74 -13.72 2.44
CA PHE A 53 12.43 -14.88 3.02
C PHE A 53 13.83 -15.09 2.42
N ALA A 54 14.03 -14.86 1.12
CA ALA A 54 15.32 -14.97 0.47
C ALA A 54 16.34 -13.96 1.01
N MET A 55 15.89 -12.76 1.38
CA MET A 55 16.70 -11.73 2.03
C MET A 55 17.05 -12.05 3.50
N LYS A 56 16.55 -13.16 4.05
CA LYS A 56 16.76 -13.59 5.45
C LYS A 56 16.44 -12.49 6.47
N LEU A 57 15.40 -11.71 6.18
CA LEU A 57 14.92 -10.65 7.07
C LEU A 57 14.45 -11.25 8.41
N PRO A 58 14.66 -10.53 9.53
CA PRO A 58 14.01 -10.85 10.79
C PRO A 58 12.48 -10.91 10.62
N PRO A 59 11.76 -11.77 11.37
CA PRO A 59 10.31 -11.92 11.26
C PRO A 59 9.55 -10.58 11.37
N GLU A 60 9.99 -9.70 12.26
CA GLU A 60 9.44 -8.36 12.46
C GLU A 60 9.56 -7.50 11.19
N SER A 61 10.74 -7.44 10.59
CA SER A 61 11.02 -6.65 9.40
C SER A 61 10.33 -7.21 8.16
N ALA A 62 10.25 -8.54 8.06
CA ALA A 62 9.51 -9.22 6.99
C ALA A 62 8.01 -8.91 7.08
N LEU A 63 7.40 -8.95 8.27
CA LEU A 63 6.01 -8.58 8.47
C LEU A 63 5.77 -7.10 8.11
N ILE A 64 6.66 -6.20 8.54
CA ILE A 64 6.57 -4.78 8.21
C ILE A 64 6.65 -4.56 6.70
N LEU A 65 7.58 -5.24 6.00
CA LEU A 65 7.70 -5.18 4.55
C LEU A 65 6.40 -5.62 3.86
N LEU A 66 5.85 -6.78 4.24
CA LEU A 66 4.65 -7.34 3.61
C LEU A 66 3.41 -6.46 3.86
N CYS A 67 3.26 -5.91 5.06
CA CYS A 67 2.21 -4.94 5.37
C CYS A 67 2.36 -3.64 4.55
N ALA A 68 3.58 -3.13 4.43
CA ALA A 68 3.86 -1.93 3.64
C ALA A 68 3.59 -2.17 2.14
N VAL A 69 3.94 -3.34 1.62
CA VAL A 69 3.63 -3.76 0.25
C VAL A 69 2.12 -3.81 0.03
N TYR A 70 1.37 -4.42 0.95
CA TYR A 70 -0.09 -4.48 0.88
C TYR A 70 -0.69 -3.08 0.77
N ALA A 71 -0.30 -2.18 1.67
CA ALA A 71 -0.78 -0.80 1.68
C ALA A 71 -0.36 -0.02 0.42
N GLY A 72 0.87 -0.24 -0.07
CA GLY A 72 1.36 0.34 -1.31
C GLY A 72 0.59 -0.15 -2.54
N CYS A 73 0.27 -1.44 -2.61
CA CYS A 73 -0.51 -2.05 -3.70
C CYS A 73 -1.94 -1.52 -3.77
N GLU A 74 -2.60 -1.36 -2.61
CA GLU A 74 -3.93 -0.76 -2.49
C GLU A 74 -4.01 0.64 -3.11
N TYR A 75 -2.97 1.46 -2.89
CA TYR A 75 -2.87 2.76 -3.54
C TYR A 75 -2.50 2.63 -5.03
N GLY A 76 -1.52 1.78 -5.37
CA GLY A 76 -1.07 1.55 -6.74
C GLY A 76 -2.19 1.13 -7.70
N GLY A 77 -3.11 0.27 -7.23
CA GLY A 77 -4.26 -0.19 -8.03
C GLY A 77 -5.22 0.92 -8.44
N ARG A 78 -5.20 2.05 -7.72
CA ARG A 78 -5.99 3.24 -8.08
C ARG A 78 -5.34 4.02 -9.22
N ILE A 79 -4.02 3.95 -9.36
CA ILE A 79 -3.30 4.60 -10.46
C ILE A 79 -3.73 3.99 -11.79
N SER A 80 -3.76 2.66 -11.89
CA SER A 80 -4.24 1.96 -13.10
C SER A 80 -5.74 2.17 -13.33
N ALA A 81 -6.53 2.21 -12.25
CA ALA A 81 -7.97 2.49 -12.33
C ALA A 81 -8.26 3.89 -12.90
N ILE A 82 -7.57 4.92 -12.42
CA ILE A 82 -7.75 6.32 -12.82
C ILE A 82 -7.21 6.55 -14.24
N LEU A 83 -6.01 6.05 -14.55
CA LEU A 83 -5.35 6.36 -15.82
C LEU A 83 -5.83 5.48 -16.98
N LEU A 84 -6.07 4.20 -16.72
CA LEU A 84 -6.30 3.19 -17.76
C LEU A 84 -7.71 2.61 -17.78
N ASN A 85 -8.56 2.95 -16.81
CA ASN A 85 -9.89 2.33 -16.61
C ASN A 85 -9.82 0.80 -16.41
N VAL A 86 -8.68 0.31 -15.90
CA VAL A 86 -8.50 -1.11 -15.57
C VAL A 86 -8.26 -1.22 -14.06
N PRO A 87 -9.28 -1.61 -13.28
CA PRO A 87 -9.16 -1.69 -11.83
C PRO A 87 -8.23 -2.85 -11.44
N GLY A 88 -7.42 -2.63 -10.40
CA GLY A 88 -6.55 -3.66 -9.83
C GLY A 88 -7.27 -4.63 -8.88
N ASP A 89 -8.38 -4.21 -8.27
CA ASP A 89 -9.21 -4.98 -7.35
C ASP A 89 -10.69 -4.51 -7.44
N ALA A 90 -11.61 -5.21 -6.77
CA ALA A 90 -13.02 -4.85 -6.70
C ALA A 90 -13.29 -3.46 -6.08
N GLY A 91 -12.53 -3.05 -5.06
CA GLY A 91 -12.63 -1.73 -4.43
C GLY A 91 -12.22 -0.59 -5.37
N ALA A 92 -11.23 -0.82 -6.22
CA ALA A 92 -10.78 0.16 -7.22
C ALA A 92 -11.80 0.43 -8.34
N VAL A 93 -12.83 -0.40 -8.51
CA VAL A 93 -13.88 -0.22 -9.55
C VAL A 93 -14.60 1.11 -9.37
N MET A 94 -14.95 1.50 -8.14
CA MET A 94 -15.60 2.80 -7.92
C MET A 94 -14.67 3.98 -8.27
N THR A 95 -13.36 3.78 -8.15
CA THR A 95 -12.36 4.80 -8.51
C THR A 95 -12.29 4.99 -10.04
N THR A 96 -12.59 3.97 -10.84
CA THR A 96 -12.62 4.12 -12.31
C THR A 96 -13.78 5.01 -12.75
N LEU A 97 -14.94 4.91 -12.08
CA LEU A 97 -16.15 5.67 -12.43
C LEU A 97 -15.94 7.18 -12.31
N ASP A 98 -15.25 7.63 -11.27
CA ASP A 98 -15.00 9.06 -11.04
C ASP A 98 -13.65 9.52 -11.60
N GLY A 99 -12.61 8.71 -11.42
CA GLY A 99 -11.23 9.06 -11.74
C GLY A 99 -10.91 9.03 -13.23
N TYR A 100 -11.39 8.02 -13.97
CA TYR A 100 -11.08 7.90 -15.39
C TYR A 100 -11.69 9.02 -16.25
N PRO A 101 -12.94 9.48 -16.02
CA PRO A 101 -13.46 10.68 -16.68
C PRO A 101 -12.63 11.93 -16.40
N LEU A 102 -12.09 12.10 -15.19
CA LEU A 102 -11.19 13.21 -14.86
C LEU A 102 -9.85 13.09 -15.58
N ALA A 103 -9.28 11.88 -15.65
CA ALA A 103 -8.06 11.63 -16.41
C ALA A 103 -8.23 11.94 -17.91
N LYS A 104 -9.38 11.56 -18.51
CA LYS A 104 -9.71 11.92 -19.91
C LYS A 104 -9.80 13.42 -20.17
N LYS A 105 -10.12 14.22 -19.16
CA LYS A 105 -10.15 15.69 -19.23
C LYS A 105 -8.78 16.33 -19.01
N GLY A 106 -7.71 15.54 -18.92
CA GLY A 106 -6.36 16.01 -18.60
C GLY A 106 -6.13 16.29 -17.10
N LEU A 107 -7.09 15.97 -16.23
CA LEU A 107 -7.04 16.20 -14.78
C LEU A 107 -6.55 14.96 -14.01
N ALA A 108 -5.68 14.16 -14.62
CA ALA A 108 -5.14 12.94 -14.02
C ALA A 108 -4.36 13.21 -12.72
N GLY A 109 -3.50 14.23 -12.71
CA GLY A 109 -2.75 14.63 -11.51
C GLY A 109 -3.67 14.98 -10.33
N PRO A 110 -4.60 15.95 -10.49
CA PRO A 110 -5.59 16.27 -9.47
C PRO A 110 -6.42 15.06 -9.00
N ALA A 111 -6.82 14.17 -9.92
CA ALA A 111 -7.57 12.96 -9.57
C ALA A 111 -6.75 12.01 -8.68
N LEU A 112 -5.46 11.80 -8.99
CA LEU A 112 -4.55 10.98 -8.19
C LEU A 112 -4.31 11.60 -6.81
N SER A 113 -4.13 12.92 -6.74
CA SER A 113 -3.93 13.64 -5.48
C SER A 113 -5.17 13.59 -4.59
N MET A 114 -6.36 13.81 -5.15
CA MET A 114 -7.63 13.68 -4.40
C MET A 114 -7.81 12.26 -3.86
N SER A 115 -7.53 11.24 -4.69
CA SER A 115 -7.60 9.84 -4.26
C SER A 115 -6.62 9.55 -3.11
N ALA A 116 -5.39 10.08 -3.18
CA ALA A 116 -4.40 9.92 -2.12
C ALA A 116 -4.86 10.56 -0.79
N VAL A 117 -5.34 11.81 -0.85
CA VAL A 117 -5.81 12.53 0.35
C VAL A 117 -7.02 11.84 0.96
N ALA A 118 -8.01 11.45 0.16
CA ALA A 118 -9.19 10.73 0.63
C ALA A 118 -8.82 9.38 1.27
N SER A 119 -7.86 8.66 0.69
CA SER A 119 -7.35 7.42 1.29
C SER A 119 -6.67 7.65 2.62
N PHE A 120 -5.84 8.69 2.70
CA PHE A 120 -5.07 9.00 3.88
C PHE A 120 -6.01 9.40 5.03
N THR A 121 -6.96 10.30 4.78
CA THR A 121 -7.94 10.70 5.79
C THR A 121 -8.84 9.54 6.21
N GLY A 122 -9.32 8.73 5.24
CA GLY A 122 -10.10 7.53 5.54
C GLY A 122 -9.35 6.51 6.39
N ALA A 123 -8.09 6.22 6.04
CA ALA A 123 -7.24 5.31 6.81
C ALA A 123 -6.95 5.85 8.22
N MET A 124 -6.69 7.15 8.36
CA MET A 124 -6.46 7.77 9.66
C MET A 124 -7.69 7.68 10.56
N VAL A 125 -8.88 8.01 10.05
CA VAL A 125 -10.13 7.95 10.83
C VAL A 125 -10.53 6.51 11.17
N ALA A 126 -10.23 5.55 10.29
CA ALA A 126 -10.54 4.15 10.54
C ALA A 126 -9.59 3.49 11.55
N THR A 127 -8.35 3.99 11.66
CA THR A 127 -7.29 3.37 12.46
C THR A 127 -7.14 3.99 13.85
N LEU A 128 -7.37 5.31 13.98
CA LEU A 128 -7.31 6.05 15.25
C LEU A 128 -8.64 5.97 16.00
#